data_AF-T0NB70-F1
#
_entry.id   AF-T0NB70-F1
#
_cell.length_a   1.000
_cell.length_b   1.000
_cell.length_c   1.000
_cell.angle_alpha   90.00
_cell.angle_beta   90.00
_cell.angle_gamma   90.00
#
_symmetry.space_group_name_H-M   'P 1'
#
loop_
_entity.id
_entity.type
_entity.pdbx_description
1 polymer ?
#
loop_
_entity_poly.entity_id
_entity_poly.type
_entity_poly.pdbx_seq_one_letter_code
_entity_poly.pdbx_strand_id
1 'polypeptide(L)' 'MAGYFSNNTIITKKLGEKFYLIGDGVSEAKVGCGLMAPRVNIAANHQANTVMRIILGETEV' A
#
# COMPACT_ATOMS: atom_id res chain seq x y z
N MET A 1 -4.68 -6.52 1.56
CA MET A 1 -3.40 -6.93 0.93
C MET A 1 -3.02 -8.41 1.11
N ALA A 2 -3.87 -9.29 1.63
CA ALA A 2 -3.56 -10.73 1.66
C ALA A 2 -3.44 -11.33 0.25
N GLY A 3 -2.90 -12.55 0.15
CA GLY A 3 -2.85 -13.29 -1.11
C GLY A 3 -1.90 -12.75 -2.19
N TYR A 4 -2.09 -13.25 -3.40
CA TYR A 4 -1.20 -13.11 -4.57
C TYR A 4 -1.83 -12.32 -5.73
N PHE A 5 -2.83 -11.48 -5.44
CA PHE A 5 -3.60 -10.71 -6.45
C PHE A 5 -2.75 -9.68 -7.21
N SER A 6 -3.33 -9.02 -8.21
CA SER A 6 -2.62 -8.01 -9.01
C SER A 6 -1.97 -6.91 -8.16
N ASN A 7 -0.69 -6.64 -8.43
CA ASN A 7 0.09 -5.60 -7.75
C ASN A 7 -0.42 -4.19 -8.07
N ASN A 8 -1.03 -4.01 -9.24
CA ASN A 8 -1.54 -2.70 -9.70
C ASN A 8 -2.72 -2.19 -8.86
N THR A 9 -3.26 -3.02 -7.97
CA THR A 9 -4.28 -2.60 -7.01
C THR A 9 -3.69 -1.89 -5.80
N ILE A 10 -2.38 -2.03 -5.53
CA ILE A 10 -1.70 -1.34 -4.44
C ILE A 10 -1.50 0.12 -4.83
N ILE A 11 -2.19 0.99 -4.12
CA ILE A 11 -2.15 2.43 -4.35
C ILE A 11 -1.90 3.16 -3.03
N THR A 12 -1.39 4.38 -3.13
CA THR A 12 -1.34 5.32 -2.01
C THR A 12 -2.64 6.12 -2.01
N LYS A 13 -3.24 6.35 -0.85
CA LYS A 13 -4.39 7.24 -0.66
C LYS A 13 -4.08 8.22 0.46
N LYS A 14 -4.34 9.51 0.25
CA LYS A 14 -4.32 10.51 1.31
C LYS A 14 -5.72 10.60 1.92
N LEU A 15 -5.84 10.22 3.19
CA LEU A 15 -7.12 10.14 3.93
C LEU A 15 -7.29 11.29 4.93
N GLY A 16 -6.31 12.19 5.01
CA GLY A 16 -6.32 13.40 5.83
C GLY A 16 -5.07 14.23 5.57
N GLU A 17 -4.89 15.34 6.28
CA GLU A 17 -3.75 16.25 6.06
C GLU A 17 -2.39 15.52 6.19
N LYS A 18 -2.27 14.65 7.21
CA LYS A 18 -1.03 13.94 7.57
C LYS A 18 -1.20 12.42 7.60
N PHE A 19 -2.22 11.89 6.93
CA PHE A 19 -2.55 10.47 6.98
C PHE A 19 -2.59 9.86 5.57
N TYR A 20 -1.66 8.93 5.32
CA TYR A 20 -1.48 8.23 4.06
C TYR A 20 -1.65 6.72 4.28
N LEU A 21 -2.47 6.10 3.44
CA LEU A 21 -2.71 4.66 3.43
C LEU A 21 -2.16 4.06 2.15
N ILE A 22 -1.29 3.05 2.27
CA ILE A 22 -0.77 2.28 1.15
C ILE A 22 -1.36 0.87 1.23
N GLY A 23 -1.96 0.42 0.14
CA GLY A 23 -2.44 -0.96 0.01
C GLY A 23 -3.49 -1.12 -1.07
N ASP A 24 -4.04 -2.33 -1.19
CA ASP A 24 -5.09 -2.64 -2.16
C ASP A 24 -6.51 -2.34 -1.66
N GLY A 25 -6.69 -2.16 -0.34
CA GLY A 25 -7.98 -1.82 0.27
C GLY A 25 -9.09 -2.87 0.14
N VAL A 26 -8.85 -4.01 -0.49
CA VAL A 26 -9.90 -5.00 -0.82
C VAL A 26 -9.54 -6.46 -0.48
N SER A 27 -8.26 -6.82 -0.40
CA SER A 27 -7.89 -8.23 -0.22
C SER A 27 -7.70 -8.60 1.25
N GLU A 28 -8.68 -9.26 1.84
CA GLU A 28 -8.61 -9.84 3.19
C GLU A 28 -8.09 -11.29 3.19
N ALA A 29 -7.59 -11.74 4.34
CA ALA A 29 -7.23 -13.14 4.53
C ALA A 29 -8.49 -14.00 4.74
N LYS A 30 -8.53 -15.17 4.09
CA LYS A 30 -9.64 -16.12 4.17
C LYS A 30 -9.18 -17.55 3.91
N VAL A 31 -10.05 -18.53 4.13
CA VAL A 31 -9.76 -19.93 3.79
C VAL A 31 -9.40 -20.03 2.31
N GLY A 32 -8.26 -20.67 2.02
CA GLY A 32 -7.69 -20.75 0.66
C GLY A 32 -6.90 -19.53 0.20
N CYS A 33 -6.85 -18.44 0.98
CA CYS A 33 -6.07 -17.24 0.69
C CYS A 33 -5.66 -16.53 1.99
N GLY A 34 -4.65 -17.08 2.68
CA GLY A 34 -4.18 -16.59 3.98
C GLY A 34 -3.30 -15.35 3.92
N LEU A 35 -2.67 -15.03 5.06
CA LEU A 35 -1.60 -14.05 5.13
C LEU A 35 -0.40 -14.57 4.32
N MET A 36 0.00 -13.82 3.31
CA MET A 36 1.10 -14.18 2.42
C MET A 36 1.98 -12.96 2.19
N ALA A 37 3.26 -13.17 1.89
CA ALA A 37 4.22 -12.09 1.68
C ALA A 37 4.48 -11.64 0.20
N PRO A 38 3.77 -12.10 -0.86
CA PRO A 38 4.22 -11.89 -2.24
C PRO A 38 4.20 -10.43 -2.68
N ARG A 39 3.43 -9.58 -2.00
CA ARG A 39 3.28 -8.15 -2.32
C ARG A 39 3.80 -7.20 -1.24
N VAL A 40 4.41 -7.75 -0.18
CA VAL A 40 4.87 -6.96 0.97
C VAL A 40 5.93 -5.95 0.55
N ASN A 41 6.92 -6.36 -0.26
CA ASN A 41 7.98 -5.46 -0.71
C ASN A 41 7.44 -4.32 -1.60
N ILE A 42 6.36 -4.56 -2.35
CA ILE A 42 5.73 -3.54 -3.19
C ILE A 42 5.11 -2.47 -2.32
N ALA A 43 4.28 -2.84 -1.35
CA ALA A 43 3.71 -1.87 -0.40
C ALA A 43 4.79 -1.15 0.41
N ALA A 44 5.84 -1.85 0.86
CA ALA A 44 6.95 -1.25 1.57
C ALA A 44 7.67 -0.18 0.73
N ASN A 45 7.95 -0.45 -0.55
CA ASN A 45 8.56 0.53 -1.44
C ASN A 45 7.63 1.70 -1.78
N HIS A 46 6.32 1.45 -1.93
CA HIS A 46 5.32 2.53 -2.05
C HIS A 46 5.31 3.44 -0.81
N GLN A 47 5.39 2.86 0.39
CA GLN A 47 5.48 3.60 1.65
C GLN A 47 6.77 4.42 1.71
N ALA A 48 7.92 3.81 1.41
CA ALA A 48 9.21 4.49 1.43
C ALA A 48 9.25 5.68 0.45
N ASN A 49 8.76 5.49 -0.77
CA ASN A 49 8.66 6.58 -1.75
C ASN A 49 7.68 7.68 -1.30
N THR A 50 6.55 7.30 -0.67
CA THR A 50 5.60 8.26 -0.09
C THR A 50 6.27 9.11 0.99
N VAL A 51 7.06 8.50 1.87
CA VAL A 51 7.85 9.22 2.89
C VAL A 51 8.85 10.19 2.25
N MET A 52 9.59 9.73 1.24
CA MET A 52 10.53 10.60 0.51
C MET A 52 9.82 11.82 -0.08
N ARG A 53 8.68 11.61 -0.73
CA ARG A 53 7.86 12.69 -1.32
C ARG A 53 7.38 13.68 -0.26
N ILE A 54 6.91 13.20 0.89
CA ILE A 54 6.52 14.07 2.02
C ILE A 54 7.70 14.94 2.48
N ILE A 55 8.91 14.38 2.59
CA ILE A 55 10.12 15.13 2.98
C ILE A 55 10.43 16.23 1.95
N LEU A 56 10.18 15.99 0.67
CA LEU A 56 10.34 16.96 -0.41
C LEU A 56 9.20 17.98 -0.51
N GLY A 57 8.13 17.85 0.28
CA GLY A 57 6.95 18.70 0.21
C GLY A 57 5.91 18.29 -0.85
N GLU A 58 6.14 17.17 -1.54
CA GLU A 58 5.24 16.61 -2.56
C GLU A 58 4.16 15.75 -1.87
N THR A 59 2.98 16.32 -1.63
CA THR A 59 1.96 15.72 -0.74
C THR A 59 0.73 15.20 -1.45
N GLU A 60 0.58 15.48 -2.74
CA GLU A 60 -0.43 14.93 -3.65
C GLU A 60 -0.20 13.44 -3.91
N VAL A 61 -1.23 12.71 -4.32
CA VAL A 61 -1.19 11.26 -4.52
C VAL A 61 -1.97 10.85 -5.75
#